data_AF-E0NRI5-F1
#
_entry.id   AF-E0NRI5-F1
#
_cell.length_a   1.000
_cell.length_b   1.000
_cell.length_c   1.000
_cell.angle_alpha   90.00
_cell.angle_beta   90.00
_cell.angle_gamma   90.00
#
_symmetry.space_group_name_H-M   'P 1'
#
loop_
_entity.id
_entity.type
_entity.pdbx_description
1 polymer ?
#
loop_
_entity_poly.entity_id
_entity_poly.type
_entity_poly.pdbx_seq_one_letter_code
_entity_poly.pdbx_strand_id
1 'polypeptide(L)'
;MAVVANAMDDRQCRNHTCLVLTGEQGKFKTTFLDLLCPPALSDYQYTGKIYPQEKDVLSLIGQNLIINIDDQLKALNKRDENELKNLITCPQVKYRMPYEKHIVERPHLASFVASVNGNDFLTDPTGSRRFLPFEVLAIDIDRAKTIPMDAVYGEAKALLKDGFRYWFNDEEIAELHRNSEAFQVYTAEMELLLRHFTFPTEAEKATKRFYMTNSEIVGYLSVYTRQQLSPKRMGEALRKVGYARECRRVNGNPVYVYAVRKIFPDQPP
;
A
#
# COMPACT_ATOMS: atom_id res chain seq x y z
N MET A 1 -14.44 10.60 -9.25
CA MET A 1 -14.57 11.71 -8.27
C MET A 1 -13.23 12.27 -7.81
N ALA A 2 -12.40 11.53 -7.07
CA ALA A 2 -11.14 12.06 -6.52
C ALA A 2 -10.17 12.60 -7.59
N VAL A 3 -10.08 11.95 -8.76
CA VAL A 3 -9.29 12.42 -9.92
C VAL A 3 -9.73 13.83 -10.35
N VAL A 4 -11.04 14.08 -10.46
CA VAL A 4 -11.59 15.38 -10.83
C VAL A 4 -11.30 16.43 -9.74
N ALA A 5 -11.46 16.06 -8.47
CA ALA A 5 -11.13 16.97 -7.36
C ALA A 5 -9.65 17.37 -7.37
N ASN A 6 -8.76 16.44 -7.71
CA ASN A 6 -7.34 16.68 -7.82
C ASN A 6 -7.00 17.61 -9.00
N ALA A 7 -7.57 17.34 -10.17
CA ALA A 7 -7.34 18.14 -11.37
C ALA A 7 -7.93 19.56 -11.31
N MET A 8 -8.87 19.82 -10.38
CA MET A 8 -9.52 21.12 -10.22
C MET A 8 -8.91 21.97 -9.08
N ASP A 9 -7.89 21.47 -8.37
CA ASP A 9 -7.20 22.20 -7.29
C ASP A 9 -5.72 22.41 -7.62
N ASP A 10 -5.38 23.65 -7.99
CA ASP A 10 -4.01 24.01 -8.34
C ASP A 10 -3.06 24.18 -7.14
N ARG A 11 -3.59 24.13 -5.90
CA ARG A 11 -2.85 24.47 -4.68
C ARG A 11 -2.50 23.26 -3.83
N GLN A 12 -3.32 22.21 -3.89
CA GLN A 12 -3.15 21.04 -3.03
C GLN A 12 -3.51 19.75 -3.76
N CYS A 13 -2.74 18.70 -3.52
CA CYS A 13 -3.14 17.34 -3.85
C CYS A 13 -4.40 16.95 -3.06
N ARG A 14 -5.46 16.56 -3.78
CA ARG A 14 -6.74 16.11 -3.21
C ARG A 14 -6.90 14.59 -3.26
N ASN A 15 -6.27 13.92 -4.21
CA ASN A 15 -6.36 12.47 -4.33
C ASN A 15 -5.15 11.79 -3.67
N HIS A 16 -5.31 11.33 -2.43
CA HIS A 16 -4.24 10.66 -1.67
C HIS A 16 -4.25 9.14 -1.84
N THR A 17 -4.95 8.63 -2.86
CA THR A 17 -5.17 7.20 -3.07
C THR A 17 -4.71 6.76 -4.46
N CYS A 18 -4.25 5.52 -4.53
CA CYS A 18 -3.85 4.81 -5.72
C CYS A 18 -4.79 3.62 -5.88
N LEU A 19 -5.55 3.59 -6.98
CA LEU A 19 -6.42 2.46 -7.29
C LEU A 19 -5.57 1.29 -7.76
N VAL A 20 -5.71 0.12 -7.13
CA VAL A 20 -4.95 -1.07 -7.50
C VAL A 20 -5.88 -2.19 -7.92
N LEU A 21 -5.78 -2.64 -9.16
CA LEU A 21 -6.48 -3.83 -9.64
C LEU A 21 -5.57 -5.04 -9.52
N THR A 22 -6.04 -6.06 -8.81
CA THR A 22 -5.32 -7.33 -8.64
C THR A 22 -6.11 -8.51 -9.21
N GLY A 23 -5.48 -9.68 -9.28
CA GLY A 23 -6.06 -10.91 -9.80
C GLY A 23 -5.17 -11.56 -10.85
N GLU A 24 -5.72 -12.53 -11.57
CA GLU A 24 -5.01 -13.29 -12.59
C GLU A 24 -4.57 -12.43 -13.78
N GLN A 25 -3.56 -12.91 -14.50
CA GLN A 25 -3.12 -12.30 -15.76
C GLN A 25 -4.22 -12.44 -16.82
N GLY A 26 -4.27 -11.50 -17.78
CA GLY A 26 -5.22 -11.57 -18.90
C GLY A 26 -6.65 -11.12 -18.60
N LYS A 27 -6.90 -10.53 -17.41
CA LYS A 27 -8.22 -9.99 -17.01
C LYS A 27 -8.48 -8.54 -17.47
N PHE A 28 -7.75 -8.04 -18.46
CA PHE A 28 -7.86 -6.66 -18.99
C PHE A 28 -7.66 -5.52 -17.97
N LYS A 29 -6.99 -5.78 -16.84
CA LYS A 29 -6.79 -4.80 -15.75
C LYS A 29 -6.15 -3.49 -16.24
N THR A 30 -4.98 -3.58 -16.87
CA THR A 30 -4.25 -2.42 -17.40
C THR A 30 -5.09 -1.69 -18.45
N THR A 31 -5.70 -2.42 -19.39
CA THR A 31 -6.56 -1.85 -20.43
C THR A 31 -7.76 -1.11 -19.84
N PHE A 32 -8.40 -1.65 -18.81
CA PHE A 32 -9.51 -0.99 -18.12
C PHE A 32 -9.06 0.30 -17.42
N LEU A 33 -7.91 0.26 -16.74
CA LEU A 33 -7.34 1.46 -16.11
C LEU A 33 -7.00 2.54 -17.13
N ASP A 34 -6.49 2.16 -18.30
CA ASP A 34 -6.18 3.09 -19.38
C ASP A 34 -7.45 3.74 -19.95
N LEU A 35 -8.58 3.03 -19.99
CA LEU A 35 -9.89 3.58 -20.40
C LEU A 35 -10.42 4.66 -19.44
N LEU A 36 -9.90 4.77 -18.21
CA LEU A 36 -10.30 5.82 -17.28
C LEU A 36 -9.82 7.21 -17.72
N CYS A 37 -8.86 7.29 -18.64
CA CYS A 37 -8.49 8.55 -19.28
C CYS A 37 -9.38 8.78 -20.51
N PRO A 38 -10.11 9.90 -20.59
CA PRO A 38 -10.86 10.22 -21.80
C PRO A 38 -9.93 10.31 -23.03
N PRO A 39 -10.36 9.86 -24.22
CA PRO A 39 -9.51 9.91 -25.42
C PRO A 39 -8.97 11.31 -25.75
N ALA A 40 -9.73 12.37 -25.45
CA ALA A 40 -9.28 13.75 -25.65
C ALA A 40 -8.11 14.17 -24.73
N LEU A 41 -7.85 13.40 -23.67
CA LEU A 41 -6.79 13.63 -22.69
C LEU A 41 -5.71 12.54 -22.72
N SER A 42 -5.62 11.76 -23.82
CA SER A 42 -4.64 10.68 -23.94
C SER A 42 -3.20 11.12 -23.72
N ASP A 43 -2.87 12.37 -24.08
CA ASP A 43 -1.53 12.96 -23.89
C ASP A 43 -1.19 13.24 -22.42
N TYR A 44 -2.19 13.19 -21.53
CA TYR A 44 -2.06 13.35 -20.08
C TYR A 44 -2.09 12.01 -19.35
N GLN A 45 -1.84 10.91 -20.05
CA GLN A 45 -1.74 9.58 -19.47
C GLN A 45 -0.33 9.05 -19.61
N TYR A 46 0.19 8.49 -18.52
CA TYR A 46 1.44 7.75 -18.51
C TYR A 46 1.20 6.32 -18.04
N THR A 47 1.63 5.33 -18.82
CA THR A 47 1.64 3.92 -18.41
C THR A 47 3.06 3.40 -18.50
N GLY A 48 3.63 2.98 -17.36
CA GLY A 48 5.00 2.49 -17.32
C GLY A 48 5.62 2.49 -15.93
N LYS A 49 6.92 2.17 -15.89
CA LYS A 49 7.68 2.14 -14.65
C LYS A 49 8.06 3.55 -14.22
N ILE A 50 7.77 3.88 -12.97
CA ILE A 50 8.28 5.09 -12.33
C ILE A 50 9.41 4.74 -11.38
N TYR A 51 10.43 5.58 -11.29
CA TYR A 51 11.49 5.40 -10.31
C TYR A 51 11.29 6.47 -9.23
N PRO A 52 10.71 6.13 -8.05
CA PRO A 52 10.28 7.14 -7.09
C PRO A 52 11.39 8.07 -6.59
N GLN A 53 12.65 7.60 -6.66
CA GLN A 53 13.83 8.34 -6.23
C GLN A 53 14.35 9.33 -7.30
N GLU A 54 13.90 9.22 -8.54
CA GLU A 54 14.37 10.06 -9.65
C GLU A 54 13.57 11.36 -9.72
N LYS A 55 14.25 12.48 -9.99
CA LYS A 55 13.60 13.80 -10.09
C LYS A 55 12.62 13.90 -11.25
N ASP A 56 12.82 13.10 -12.30
CA ASP A 56 11.99 13.13 -13.50
C ASP A 56 10.55 12.67 -13.22
N VAL A 57 10.32 11.87 -12.17
CA VAL A 57 8.97 11.47 -11.74
C VAL A 57 8.11 12.66 -11.35
N LEU A 58 8.71 13.74 -10.83
CA LEU A 58 7.98 14.97 -10.48
C LEU A 58 7.39 15.64 -11.72
N SER A 59 8.07 15.52 -12.86
CA SER A 59 7.56 16.03 -14.13
C SER A 59 6.38 15.21 -14.64
N LEU A 60 6.36 13.89 -14.40
CA LEU A 60 5.21 13.05 -14.72
C LEU A 60 4.00 13.44 -13.88
N ILE A 61 4.19 13.64 -12.57
CA ILE A 61 3.12 14.02 -11.63
C ILE A 61 2.50 15.38 -11.98
N GLY A 62 3.33 16.33 -12.42
CA GLY A 62 2.88 17.68 -12.78
C GLY A 62 2.30 17.82 -14.18
N GLN A 63 2.35 16.77 -15.01
CA GLN A 63 1.91 16.82 -16.42
C GLN A 63 0.86 15.79 -16.79
N ASN A 64 0.65 14.74 -15.98
CA ASN A 64 -0.30 13.68 -16.29
C ASN A 64 -1.51 13.77 -15.35
N LEU A 65 -2.69 13.48 -15.90
CA LEU A 65 -3.92 13.25 -15.14
C LEU A 65 -3.90 11.86 -14.49
N ILE A 66 -3.44 10.84 -15.22
CA ILE A 66 -3.36 9.46 -14.75
C ILE A 66 -1.94 8.92 -14.95
N ILE A 67 -1.38 8.36 -13.88
CA ILE A 67 -0.13 7.60 -13.91
C ILE A 67 -0.45 6.16 -13.55
N ASN A 68 -0.39 5.28 -14.55
CA ASN A 68 -0.51 3.84 -14.38
C ASN A 68 0.89 3.23 -14.17
N ILE A 69 1.15 2.77 -12.95
CA ILE A 69 2.44 2.17 -12.57
C ILE A 69 2.51 0.65 -12.86
N ASP A 70 1.46 0.10 -13.48
CA ASP A 70 1.36 -1.31 -13.92
C ASP A 70 1.78 -2.31 -12.81
N ASP A 71 2.45 -3.43 -13.17
CA ASP A 71 2.85 -4.49 -12.23
C ASP A 71 4.07 -4.09 -11.35
N GLN A 72 4.50 -2.84 -11.41
CA GLN A 72 5.67 -2.37 -10.67
C GLN A 72 5.45 -2.44 -9.16
N LEU A 73 4.21 -2.23 -8.69
CA LEU A 73 3.89 -2.17 -7.27
C LEU A 73 4.31 -3.45 -6.51
N LYS A 74 4.26 -4.61 -7.17
CA LYS A 74 4.71 -5.90 -6.60
C LYS A 74 6.24 -6.01 -6.46
N ALA A 75 6.98 -5.30 -7.29
CA ALA A 75 8.45 -5.35 -7.34
C ALA A 75 9.12 -4.27 -6.48
N LEU A 76 8.36 -3.35 -5.88
CA LEU A 76 8.93 -2.29 -5.06
C LEU A 76 9.49 -2.84 -3.74
N ASN A 77 10.69 -2.40 -3.40
CA ASN A 77 11.22 -2.61 -2.05
C ASN A 77 10.55 -1.63 -1.07
N LYS A 78 10.73 -1.87 0.24
CA LYS A 78 10.14 -1.03 1.31
C LYS A 78 10.52 0.45 1.21
N ARG A 79 11.71 0.78 0.69
CA ARG A 79 12.14 2.18 0.51
C ARG A 79 11.35 2.83 -0.62
N ASP A 80 11.27 2.18 -1.77
CA ASP A 80 10.59 2.72 -2.95
C ASP A 80 9.07 2.77 -2.74
N GLU A 81 8.49 1.81 -2.01
CA GLU A 81 7.08 1.86 -1.58
C GLU A 81 6.80 3.10 -0.72
N ASN A 82 7.69 3.42 0.24
CA ASN A 82 7.53 4.61 1.08
C ASN A 82 7.68 5.91 0.28
N GLU A 83 8.59 5.94 -0.68
CA GLU A 83 8.74 7.10 -1.56
C GLU A 83 7.52 7.27 -2.47
N LEU A 84 6.99 6.18 -3.03
CA LEU A 84 5.75 6.20 -3.79
C LEU A 84 4.58 6.75 -2.97
N LYS A 85 4.46 6.34 -1.69
CA LYS A 85 3.46 6.91 -0.76
C LYS A 85 3.62 8.42 -0.57
N ASN A 86 4.86 8.92 -0.54
CA ASN A 86 5.12 10.36 -0.48
C ASN A 86 4.73 11.04 -1.78
N LEU A 87 5.08 10.46 -2.93
CA LEU A 87 4.73 11.00 -4.25
C LEU A 87 3.21 11.07 -4.46
N ILE A 88 2.45 10.07 -4.01
CA ILE A 88 0.97 10.07 -4.09
C ILE A 88 0.36 11.24 -3.29
N THR A 89 1.02 11.71 -2.23
CA THR A 89 0.44 12.68 -1.29
C THR A 89 1.11 14.05 -1.30
N CYS A 90 2.14 14.25 -2.12
CA CYS A 90 2.86 15.51 -2.17
C CYS A 90 1.93 16.62 -2.72
N PRO A 91 1.85 17.79 -2.07
CA PRO A 91 0.82 18.77 -2.40
C PRO A 91 1.04 19.42 -3.78
N GLN A 92 2.30 19.69 -4.12
CA GLN A 92 2.75 20.29 -5.37
C GLN A 92 4.11 19.72 -5.74
N VAL A 93 4.49 19.83 -7.01
CA VAL A 93 5.76 19.33 -7.53
C VAL A 93 6.66 20.44 -8.00
N LYS A 94 7.97 20.32 -7.73
CA LYS A 94 8.99 21.29 -8.13
C LYS A 94 9.95 20.65 -9.13
N TYR A 95 9.86 21.07 -10.37
CA TYR A 95 10.75 20.58 -11.42
C TYR A 95 10.99 21.65 -12.50
N ARG A 96 12.00 21.40 -13.33
CA ARG A 96 12.40 22.26 -14.44
C ARG A 96 12.14 21.50 -15.74
N MET A 97 11.31 22.04 -16.62
CA MET A 97 11.11 21.44 -17.94
C MET A 97 12.35 21.62 -18.81
N PRO A 98 12.53 20.81 -19.87
CA PRO A 98 13.53 21.09 -20.88
C PRO A 98 13.47 22.56 -21.30
N TYR A 99 14.64 23.20 -21.41
CA TYR A 99 14.81 24.61 -21.81
C TYR A 99 14.36 25.68 -20.80
N GLU A 100 13.75 25.31 -19.67
CA GLU A 100 13.49 26.28 -18.59
C GLU A 100 14.76 26.65 -17.83
N LYS A 101 14.88 27.91 -17.44
CA LYS A 101 16.05 28.40 -16.68
C LYS A 101 15.97 28.07 -15.18
N HIS A 102 14.77 28.05 -14.63
CA HIS A 102 14.54 27.93 -13.19
C HIS A 102 13.59 26.77 -12.89
N ILE A 103 13.71 26.21 -11.69
CA ILE A 103 12.74 25.25 -11.16
C ILE A 103 11.46 26.02 -10.84
N VAL A 104 10.32 25.49 -11.27
CA VAL A 104 8.99 26.07 -11.04
C VAL A 104 8.16 25.07 -10.24
N GLU A 105 7.38 25.60 -9.29
CA GLU A 105 6.38 24.84 -8.54
C GLU A 105 5.10 24.73 -9.38
N ARG A 106 4.58 23.52 -9.53
CA ARG A 106 3.39 23.20 -10.33
C ARG A 106 2.40 22.36 -9.53
N PRO A 107 1.10 22.42 -9.88
CA PRO A 107 0.09 21.56 -9.28
C PRO A 107 0.43 20.08 -9.37
N HIS A 108 0.00 19.31 -8.37
CA HIS A 108 -0.02 17.86 -8.46
C HIS A 108 -1.26 17.46 -9.27
N LEU A 109 -1.09 17.15 -10.57
CA LEU A 109 -2.21 16.77 -11.44
C LEU A 109 -2.52 15.27 -11.36
N ALA A 110 -1.48 14.45 -11.19
CA ALA A 110 -1.61 13.00 -11.32
C ALA A 110 -2.52 12.34 -10.28
N SER A 111 -3.27 11.35 -10.75
CA SER A 111 -3.85 10.31 -9.94
C SER A 111 -3.20 8.98 -10.30
N PHE A 112 -2.87 8.19 -9.28
CA PHE A 112 -2.15 6.95 -9.47
C PHE A 112 -3.10 5.76 -9.61
N VAL A 113 -2.78 4.87 -10.54
CA VAL A 113 -3.43 3.58 -10.69
C VAL A 113 -2.38 2.49 -10.90
N ALA A 114 -2.69 1.25 -10.54
CA ALA A 114 -1.79 0.12 -10.72
C ALA A 114 -2.57 -1.14 -11.06
N SER A 115 -1.95 -2.03 -11.83
CA SER A 115 -2.46 -3.37 -12.10
C SER A 115 -1.41 -4.40 -11.71
N VAL A 116 -1.70 -5.22 -10.72
CA VAL A 116 -0.77 -6.24 -10.21
C VAL A 116 -1.26 -7.65 -10.48
N ASN A 117 -0.33 -8.57 -10.68
CA ASN A 117 -0.63 -9.99 -10.81
C ASN A 117 -0.50 -10.70 -9.45
N GLY A 118 -1.60 -11.32 -9.02
CA GLY A 118 -1.70 -12.00 -7.73
C GLY A 118 -1.96 -11.07 -6.54
N ASN A 119 -2.44 -11.65 -5.45
CA ASN A 119 -3.00 -10.89 -4.34
C ASN A 119 -1.92 -10.36 -3.37
N ASP A 120 -0.70 -10.88 -3.42
CA ASP A 120 0.39 -10.54 -2.50
C ASP A 120 1.25 -9.37 -3.00
N PHE A 121 0.83 -8.13 -2.69
CA PHE A 121 1.61 -6.93 -3.07
C PHE A 121 1.75 -5.87 -1.98
N LEU A 122 0.88 -5.87 -0.97
CA LEU A 122 0.98 -4.91 0.13
C LEU A 122 1.95 -5.45 1.20
N THR A 123 3.15 -4.85 1.28
CA THR A 123 4.18 -5.28 2.23
C THR A 123 4.15 -4.53 3.56
N ASP A 124 3.61 -3.30 3.58
CA ASP A 124 3.49 -2.49 4.79
C ASP A 124 2.03 -2.29 5.23
N PRO A 125 1.59 -2.93 6.33
CA PRO A 125 0.21 -2.86 6.83
C PRO A 125 -0.16 -1.51 7.46
N THR A 126 0.82 -0.67 7.85
CA THR A 126 0.53 0.63 8.50
C THR A 126 0.38 1.78 7.50
N GLY A 127 0.85 1.59 6.27
CA GLY A 127 0.86 2.59 5.21
C GLY A 127 -0.10 2.31 4.04
N SER A 128 -0.86 1.20 4.08
CA SER A 128 -1.69 0.72 2.96
C SER A 128 -2.90 1.60 2.62
N ARG A 129 -3.29 2.58 3.45
CA ARG A 129 -4.49 3.41 3.16
C ARG A 129 -4.42 4.18 1.84
N ARG A 130 -3.20 4.36 1.30
CA ARG A 130 -2.93 5.02 0.02
C ARG A 130 -3.12 4.09 -1.16
N PHE A 131 -3.21 2.77 -0.95
CA PHE A 131 -3.45 1.79 -2.00
C PHE A 131 -4.83 1.18 -1.78
N LEU A 132 -5.68 1.23 -2.80
CA LEU A 132 -7.03 0.69 -2.77
C LEU A 132 -7.08 -0.58 -3.62
N PRO A 133 -6.78 -1.75 -3.04
CA PRO A 133 -6.84 -3.03 -3.76
C PRO A 133 -8.27 -3.44 -4.10
N PHE A 134 -8.50 -3.85 -5.34
CA PHE A 134 -9.70 -4.54 -5.78
C PHE A 134 -9.33 -5.79 -6.58
N GLU A 135 -9.79 -6.95 -6.11
CA GLU A 135 -9.64 -8.20 -6.85
C GLU A 135 -10.59 -8.23 -8.04
N VAL A 136 -10.01 -8.37 -9.22
CA VAL A 136 -10.74 -8.43 -10.48
C VAL A 136 -11.11 -9.87 -10.79
N LEU A 137 -12.39 -10.20 -10.62
CA LEU A 137 -12.94 -11.49 -11.02
C LEU A 137 -13.10 -11.59 -12.55
N ALA A 138 -13.69 -10.55 -13.14
CA ALA A 138 -13.87 -10.40 -14.59
C ALA A 138 -14.07 -8.92 -14.97
N ILE A 139 -13.62 -8.55 -16.17
CA ILE A 139 -13.92 -7.27 -16.80
C ILE A 139 -14.53 -7.55 -18.16
N ASP A 140 -15.75 -7.06 -18.39
CA ASP A 140 -16.33 -6.97 -19.72
C ASP A 140 -15.72 -5.76 -20.43
N ILE A 141 -14.62 -6.01 -21.15
CA ILE A 141 -13.82 -4.95 -21.75
C ILE A 141 -14.54 -4.29 -22.93
N ASP A 142 -15.38 -5.03 -23.65
CA ASP A 142 -16.12 -4.48 -24.78
C ASP A 142 -17.22 -3.54 -24.30
N ARG A 143 -17.92 -3.88 -23.21
CA ARG A 143 -18.81 -2.94 -22.54
C ARG A 143 -18.05 -1.73 -21.99
N ALA A 144 -16.90 -1.94 -21.34
CA ALA A 144 -16.12 -0.83 -20.77
C ALA A 144 -15.72 0.22 -21.83
N LYS A 145 -15.34 -0.21 -23.04
CA LYS A 145 -14.99 0.68 -24.17
C LYS A 145 -16.16 1.55 -24.65
N THR A 146 -17.41 1.14 -24.39
CA THR A 146 -18.60 1.91 -24.80
C THR A 146 -18.99 3.01 -23.82
N ILE A 147 -18.36 3.06 -22.63
CA ILE A 147 -18.65 4.06 -21.60
C ILE A 147 -18.09 5.42 -22.06
N PRO A 148 -18.92 6.46 -22.21
CA PRO A 148 -18.45 7.79 -22.62
C PRO A 148 -17.74 8.48 -21.45
N MET A 149 -16.43 8.32 -21.38
CA MET A 149 -15.64 8.81 -20.24
C MET A 149 -15.73 10.34 -20.06
N ASP A 150 -15.87 11.11 -21.15
CA ASP A 150 -16.15 12.55 -21.07
C ASP A 150 -17.42 12.87 -20.25
N ALA A 151 -18.49 12.08 -20.44
CA ALA A 151 -19.74 12.25 -19.71
C ALA A 151 -19.57 11.86 -18.23
N VAL A 152 -18.81 10.79 -17.96
CA VAL A 152 -18.47 10.36 -16.59
C VAL A 152 -17.71 11.46 -15.84
N TYR A 153 -16.71 12.09 -16.48
CA TYR A 153 -15.99 13.22 -15.87
C TYR A 153 -16.88 14.46 -15.73
N GLY A 154 -17.79 14.70 -16.67
CA GLY A 154 -18.79 15.77 -16.57
C GLY A 154 -19.71 15.61 -15.36
N GLU A 155 -20.27 14.41 -15.16
CA GLU A 155 -21.08 14.08 -13.99
C GLU A 155 -20.26 14.16 -12.70
N ALA A 156 -19.04 13.62 -12.70
CA ALA A 156 -18.16 13.69 -11.54
C ALA A 156 -17.82 15.14 -11.13
N LYS A 157 -17.67 16.04 -12.11
CA LYS A 157 -17.47 17.47 -11.87
C LYS A 157 -18.71 18.13 -11.28
N ALA A 158 -19.90 17.76 -11.76
CA ALA A 158 -21.17 18.28 -11.22
C ALA A 158 -21.36 17.86 -9.76
N LEU A 159 -21.19 16.57 -9.46
CA LEU A 159 -21.28 16.05 -8.08
C LEU A 159 -20.27 16.72 -7.14
N LEU A 160 -19.05 16.98 -7.62
CA LEU A 160 -18.04 17.68 -6.83
C LEU A 160 -18.47 19.10 -6.49
N LYS A 161 -19.05 19.81 -7.47
CA LYS A 161 -19.58 21.17 -7.28
C LYS A 161 -20.75 21.18 -6.28
N ASP A 162 -21.55 20.13 -6.27
CA ASP A 162 -22.68 19.95 -5.35
C ASP A 162 -22.24 19.49 -3.94
N GLY A 163 -20.93 19.36 -3.69
CA GLY A 163 -20.37 19.05 -2.39
C GLY A 163 -20.32 17.56 -2.06
N PHE A 164 -20.39 16.68 -3.06
CA PHE A 164 -20.26 15.24 -2.86
C PHE A 164 -18.92 14.88 -2.18
N ARG A 165 -19.00 14.05 -1.13
CA ARG A 165 -17.82 13.58 -0.39
C ARG A 165 -17.07 12.52 -1.21
N TYR A 166 -15.92 12.90 -1.77
CA TYR A 166 -15.05 12.00 -2.54
C TYR A 166 -13.94 11.34 -1.72
N TRP A 167 -13.83 11.66 -0.43
CA TRP A 167 -12.83 11.15 0.50
C TRP A 167 -13.47 10.21 1.52
N PHE A 168 -12.68 9.24 2.01
CA PHE A 168 -13.15 8.23 2.94
C PHE A 168 -13.09 8.73 4.39
N ASN A 169 -14.13 8.46 5.17
CA ASN A 169 -14.12 8.66 6.63
C ASN A 169 -13.39 7.51 7.34
N ASP A 170 -13.23 7.63 8.67
CA ASP A 170 -12.49 6.63 9.46
C ASP A 170 -13.12 5.22 9.41
N GLU A 171 -14.45 5.13 9.31
CA GLU A 171 -15.17 3.86 9.23
C GLU A 171 -14.95 3.17 7.87
N GLU A 172 -15.05 3.91 6.78
CA GLU A 172 -14.77 3.46 5.42
C GLU A 172 -13.29 3.07 5.26
N ILE A 173 -12.38 3.86 5.84
CA ILE A 173 -10.95 3.52 5.89
C ILE A 173 -10.74 2.20 6.65
N ALA A 174 -11.40 2.00 7.79
CA ALA A 174 -11.30 0.76 8.55
C ALA A 174 -11.86 -0.45 7.77
N GLU A 175 -12.95 -0.27 7.03
CA GLU A 175 -13.50 -1.30 6.15
C GLU A 175 -12.55 -1.64 4.99
N LEU A 176 -12.02 -0.62 4.31
CA LEU A 176 -11.01 -0.80 3.27
C LEU A 176 -9.78 -1.54 3.81
N HIS A 177 -9.34 -1.22 5.02
CA HIS A 177 -8.23 -1.92 5.67
C HIS A 177 -8.54 -3.40 5.93
N ARG A 178 -9.72 -3.73 6.45
CA ARG A 178 -10.15 -5.13 6.65
C ARG A 178 -10.21 -5.90 5.33
N ASN A 179 -10.79 -5.31 4.30
CA ASN A 179 -10.86 -5.92 2.97
C ASN A 179 -9.47 -6.05 2.33
N SER A 180 -8.54 -5.16 2.71
CA SER A 180 -7.17 -5.18 2.23
C SER A 180 -6.29 -6.27 2.88
N GLU A 181 -6.72 -6.87 4.00
CA GLU A 181 -5.96 -7.92 4.70
C GLU A 181 -5.70 -9.13 3.81
N ALA A 182 -6.64 -9.46 2.91
CA ALA A 182 -6.50 -10.54 1.94
C ALA A 182 -5.39 -10.32 0.90
N PHE A 183 -4.90 -9.08 0.74
CA PHE A 183 -3.82 -8.73 -0.20
C PHE A 183 -2.47 -8.49 0.48
N GLN A 184 -2.39 -8.78 1.79
CA GLN A 184 -1.16 -8.60 2.54
C GLN A 184 -0.25 -9.81 2.41
N VAL A 185 1.03 -9.54 2.16
CA VAL A 185 2.05 -10.59 2.12
C VAL A 185 2.33 -11.09 3.54
N TYR A 186 2.17 -12.40 3.76
CA TYR A 186 2.66 -13.06 4.97
C TYR A 186 4.16 -13.32 4.81
N THR A 187 4.98 -12.77 5.72
CA THR A 187 6.41 -13.12 5.75
C THR A 187 6.60 -14.47 6.43
N ALA A 188 7.71 -15.14 6.15
CA ALA A 188 8.08 -16.39 6.83
C ALA A 188 8.07 -16.24 8.36
N GLU A 189 8.48 -15.07 8.88
CA GLU A 189 8.37 -14.74 10.31
C GLU A 189 6.92 -14.75 10.81
N MET A 190 5.99 -14.17 10.05
CA MET A 190 4.58 -14.11 10.43
C MET A 190 3.92 -15.49 10.37
N GLU A 191 4.19 -16.27 9.33
CA GLU A 191 3.68 -17.64 9.20
C GLU A 191 4.13 -18.53 10.38
N LEU A 192 5.44 -18.51 10.69
CA LEU A 192 5.99 -19.27 11.80
C LEU A 192 5.50 -18.76 13.16
N LEU A 193 5.34 -17.44 13.31
CA LEU A 193 4.77 -16.85 14.51
C LEU A 193 3.34 -17.37 14.76
N LEU A 194 2.47 -17.31 13.74
CA LEU A 194 1.08 -17.75 13.84
C LEU A 194 0.97 -19.26 14.11
N ARG A 195 1.90 -20.06 13.57
CA ARG A 195 1.92 -21.51 13.76
C ARG A 195 2.41 -21.95 15.14
N HIS A 196 3.38 -21.25 15.72
CA HIS A 196 4.11 -21.72 16.91
C HIS A 196 3.89 -20.86 18.16
N PHE A 197 3.14 -19.76 18.07
CA PHE A 197 2.87 -18.90 19.22
C PHE A 197 1.40 -18.46 19.31
N THR A 198 0.92 -18.36 20.55
CA THR A 198 -0.38 -17.79 20.92
C THR A 198 -0.21 -16.68 21.95
N PHE A 199 -1.26 -15.89 22.16
CA PHE A 199 -1.33 -14.96 23.27
C PHE A 199 -1.37 -15.73 24.60
N PRO A 200 -0.51 -15.39 25.57
CA PRO A 200 -0.65 -15.91 26.92
C PRO A 200 -1.91 -15.34 27.58
N THR A 201 -2.54 -16.12 28.46
CA THR A 201 -3.61 -15.62 29.34
C THR A 201 -3.07 -14.57 30.32
N GLU A 202 -3.93 -13.74 30.90
CA GLU A 202 -3.49 -12.73 31.89
C GLU A 202 -2.80 -13.37 33.10
N ALA A 203 -3.26 -14.55 33.54
CA ALA A 203 -2.62 -15.31 34.61
C ALA A 203 -1.21 -15.78 34.21
N GLU A 204 -1.04 -16.29 32.99
CA GLU A 204 0.28 -16.68 32.46
C GLU A 204 1.19 -15.45 32.31
N LYS A 205 0.68 -14.33 31.79
CA LYS A 205 1.40 -13.07 31.65
C LYS A 205 1.91 -12.55 33.01
N ALA A 206 1.10 -12.67 34.07
CA ALA A 206 1.47 -12.29 35.43
C ALA A 206 2.67 -13.07 35.99
N THR A 207 2.87 -14.33 35.54
CA THR A 207 4.06 -15.12 35.95
C THR A 207 5.37 -14.53 35.43
N LYS A 208 5.32 -13.61 34.45
CA LYS A 208 6.47 -13.01 33.75
C LYS A 208 7.35 -14.02 33.00
N ARG A 209 6.97 -15.29 32.89
CA ARG A 209 7.75 -16.37 32.25
C ARG A 209 7.61 -16.42 30.73
N PHE A 210 6.58 -15.81 30.18
CA PHE A 210 6.22 -15.89 28.76
C PHE A 210 6.75 -14.72 27.95
N TYR A 211 7.86 -14.10 28.38
CA TYR A 211 8.41 -12.93 27.71
C TYR A 211 9.64 -13.30 26.91
N MET A 212 9.64 -12.97 25.62
CA MET A 212 10.76 -13.20 24.72
C MET A 212 11.07 -11.94 23.92
N THR A 213 12.34 -11.70 23.67
CA THR A 213 12.85 -10.74 22.70
C THR A 213 12.66 -11.25 21.27
N ASN A 214 12.73 -10.35 20.29
CA ASN A 214 12.71 -10.75 18.88
C ASN A 214 13.80 -11.78 18.55
N SER A 215 14.99 -11.65 19.13
CA SER A 215 16.12 -12.55 18.88
C SER A 215 15.88 -13.94 19.46
N GLU A 216 15.28 -14.04 20.65
CA GLU A 216 14.91 -15.32 21.26
C GLU A 216 13.79 -16.01 20.47
N ILE A 217 12.81 -15.25 19.97
CA ILE A 217 11.72 -15.78 19.13
C ILE A 217 12.30 -16.30 17.81
N VAL A 218 13.15 -15.51 17.15
CA VAL A 218 13.85 -15.94 15.94
C VAL A 218 14.69 -17.19 16.21
N GLY A 219 15.51 -17.20 17.26
CA GLY A 219 16.34 -18.36 17.61
C GLY A 219 15.52 -19.62 17.86
N TYR A 220 14.35 -19.49 18.48
CA TYR A 220 13.41 -20.60 18.65
C TYR A 220 12.81 -21.08 17.32
N LEU A 221 12.45 -20.17 16.42
CA LEU A 221 11.80 -20.51 15.15
C LEU A 221 12.76 -21.00 14.07
N SER A 222 14.04 -20.64 14.16
CA SER A 222 15.08 -21.04 13.20
C SER A 222 15.26 -22.56 13.07
N VAL A 223 14.78 -23.36 14.04
CA VAL A 223 14.84 -24.83 13.93
C VAL A 223 13.78 -25.40 12.98
N TYR A 224 12.69 -24.64 12.72
CA TYR A 224 11.57 -25.09 11.88
C TYR A 224 11.70 -24.65 10.41
N THR A 225 12.75 -23.90 10.07
CA THR A 225 12.98 -23.42 8.70
C THR A 225 14.45 -23.33 8.38
N ARG A 226 14.79 -23.54 7.10
CA ARG A 226 16.15 -23.26 6.58
C ARG A 226 16.33 -21.81 6.17
N GLN A 227 15.25 -21.04 6.10
CA GLN A 227 15.30 -19.62 5.75
C GLN A 227 15.85 -18.80 6.90
N GLN A 228 16.70 -17.82 6.59
CA GLN A 228 17.22 -16.88 7.58
C GLN A 228 16.13 -15.89 8.00
N LEU A 229 15.71 -15.99 9.26
CA LEU A 229 14.70 -15.10 9.85
C LEU A 229 15.37 -13.83 10.38
N SER A 230 14.67 -12.69 10.26
CA SER A 230 15.16 -11.41 10.75
C SER A 230 14.49 -11.00 12.07
N PRO A 231 15.25 -10.69 13.15
CA PRO A 231 14.67 -10.14 14.38
C PRO A 231 13.89 -8.84 14.14
N LYS A 232 14.26 -8.06 13.11
CA LYS A 232 13.51 -6.86 12.71
C LYS A 232 12.14 -7.23 12.15
N ARG A 233 12.09 -8.14 11.17
CA ARG A 233 10.84 -8.61 10.55
C ARG A 233 9.95 -9.34 11.54
N MET A 234 10.54 -10.10 12.46
CA MET A 234 9.80 -10.74 13.56
C MET A 234 9.11 -9.70 14.46
N GLY A 235 9.79 -8.61 14.79
CA GLY A 235 9.18 -7.50 15.53
C GLY A 235 8.04 -6.82 14.78
N GLU A 236 8.15 -6.70 13.46
CA GLU A 236 7.07 -6.19 12.59
C GLU A 236 5.86 -7.16 12.60
N ALA A 237 6.10 -8.47 12.46
CA ALA A 237 5.08 -9.52 12.52
C ALA A 237 4.35 -9.56 13.88
N LEU A 238 5.08 -9.49 15.00
CA LEU A 238 4.49 -9.48 16.35
C LEU A 238 3.52 -8.33 16.56
N ARG A 239 3.93 -7.11 16.19
CA ARG A 239 3.05 -5.93 16.29
C ARG A 239 1.83 -6.06 15.39
N LYS A 240 2.00 -6.63 14.20
CA LYS A 240 0.94 -6.85 13.23
C LYS A 240 -0.13 -7.82 13.75
N VAL A 241 0.28 -8.91 14.41
CA VAL A 241 -0.63 -9.88 15.02
C VAL A 241 -1.31 -9.31 16.28
N GLY A 242 -0.78 -8.23 16.86
CA GLY A 242 -1.36 -7.54 18.02
C GLY A 242 -0.60 -7.75 19.34
N TYR A 243 0.62 -8.30 19.30
CA TYR A 243 1.44 -8.43 20.50
C TYR A 243 1.95 -7.07 21.00
N ALA A 244 1.73 -6.78 22.29
CA ALA A 244 2.20 -5.56 22.93
C ALA A 244 3.71 -5.61 23.20
N ARG A 245 4.43 -4.56 22.80
CA ARG A 245 5.85 -4.39 23.11
C ARG A 245 6.02 -3.81 24.50
N GLU A 246 6.69 -4.54 25.40
CA GLU A 246 7.01 -4.10 26.75
C GLU A 246 8.51 -3.83 26.89
N CYS A 247 8.88 -2.79 27.64
CA CYS A 247 10.27 -2.55 28.04
C CYS A 247 10.52 -3.20 29.41
N ARG A 248 11.55 -4.05 29.50
CA ARG A 248 11.97 -4.69 30.75
C ARG A 248 13.46 -4.50 30.98
N ARG A 249 13.88 -4.47 32.23
CA ARG A 249 15.32 -4.40 32.56
C ARG A 249 15.90 -5.80 32.72
N VAL A 250 16.94 -6.10 31.96
CA VAL A 250 17.76 -7.31 32.09
C VAL A 250 19.16 -6.85 32.47
N ASN A 251 19.65 -7.26 33.65
CA ASN A 251 20.94 -6.81 34.20
C ASN A 251 21.10 -5.28 34.19
N GLY A 252 20.02 -4.56 34.53
CA GLY A 252 20.00 -3.09 34.54
C GLY A 252 19.76 -2.42 33.18
N ASN A 253 19.90 -3.13 32.06
CA ASN A 253 19.74 -2.58 30.71
C ASN A 253 18.29 -2.73 30.21
N PRO A 254 17.70 -1.71 29.56
CA PRO A 254 16.38 -1.82 28.96
C PRO A 254 16.40 -2.73 27.73
N VAL A 255 15.49 -3.70 27.71
CA VAL A 255 15.30 -4.68 26.64
C VAL A 255 13.82 -4.73 26.28
N TYR A 256 13.50 -4.71 24.99
CA TYR A 256 12.13 -4.84 24.51
C TYR A 256 11.74 -6.30 24.33
N VAL A 257 10.63 -6.70 24.93
CA VAL A 257 10.10 -8.07 24.93
C VAL A 257 8.62 -8.09 24.58
N TYR A 258 8.13 -9.26 24.19
CA TYR A 258 6.73 -9.54 23.89
C TYR A 258 6.26 -10.74 24.70
N ALA A 259 5.03 -10.68 25.20
CA ALA A 259 4.40 -11.78 25.91
C ALA A 259 3.89 -12.82 24.89
N VAL A 260 4.55 -13.97 24.78
CA VAL A 260 4.27 -15.01 23.79
C VAL A 260 4.21 -16.39 24.45
N ARG A 261 3.20 -17.19 24.11
CA ARG A 261 3.03 -18.58 24.57
C ARG A 261 3.36 -19.55 23.45
N LYS A 262 4.40 -20.36 23.63
CA LYS A 262 4.80 -21.38 22.66
C LYS A 262 3.70 -22.44 22.53
N ILE A 263 3.36 -22.77 21.29
CA ILE A 263 2.56 -23.93 20.93
C ILE A 263 3.55 -25.01 20.50
N PHE A 264 3.52 -26.15 21.17
CA PHE A 264 4.23 -27.32 20.70
C PHE A 264 3.32 -28.00 19.67
N PRO A 265 3.67 -28.03 18.38
CA PRO A 265 2.94 -28.89 17.44
C PRO A 265 3.14 -30.35 17.83
N ASP A 266 2.15 -31.20 17.53
CA ASP A 266 2.15 -32.62 17.89
C ASP A 266 3.26 -33.47 17.25
N GLN A 267 4.19 -32.88 16.47
CA GLN A 267 5.49 -33.45 16.13
C GLN A 267 6.37 -32.41 15.39
N PRO A 268 7.69 -32.40 15.59
CA PRO A 268 8.62 -31.74 14.67
C PRO A 268 8.76 -32.58 13.37
N PRO A 269 9.10 -31.97 12.22
CA PRO A 269 9.43 -32.69 10.99
C PRO A 269 10.73 -33.49 11.12
#